data_AF-A0A965VBU7-F1
#
_entry.id   AF-A0A965VBU7-F1
#
_cell.length_a   1.000
_cell.length_b   1.000
_cell.length_c   1.000
_cell.angle_alpha   90.00
_cell.angle_beta   90.00
_cell.angle_gamma   90.00
#
_symmetry.space_group_name_H-M   'P 1'
#
loop_
_entity.id
_entity.type
_entity.pdbx_description
1 polymer ?
#
loop_
_entity_poly.entity_id
_entity_poly.type
_entity_poly.pdbx_seq_one_letter_code
_entity_poly.pdbx_strand_id
1 'polypeptide(L)'
;RRLTGCDPPRHAVVSGTLRLPLEGLYPGLEAADPAAELAADRHTLRDIEFHPERHLEPHDAQPDEVREQIAAKRRWIDTHPTPALAQRRCREIRALNERLAARLDALRGNLVGRSEPLAAAVRAREVLRARHYPWCFFPENMLKRFLLLETG
;
A
#
# COMPACT_ATOMS: atom_id res chain seq x y z
N ARG A 1 3.19 -37.59 16.99
CA ARG A 1 2.64 -37.00 18.23
C ARG A 1 3.76 -36.22 18.93
N ARG A 2 3.88 -34.91 18.71
CA ARG A 2 4.61 -33.91 19.55
C ARG A 2 4.70 -32.62 18.74
N LEU A 3 3.90 -31.61 19.07
CA LEU A 3 3.96 -30.29 18.42
C LEU A 3 4.99 -29.36 19.10
N THR A 4 5.49 -29.70 20.30
CA THR A 4 6.38 -28.82 21.10
C THR A 4 7.50 -29.52 21.88
N GLY A 5 7.73 -30.84 21.68
CA GLY A 5 8.85 -31.56 22.33
C GLY A 5 8.72 -31.82 23.84
N CYS A 6 7.81 -31.14 24.55
CA CYS A 6 7.57 -31.30 25.98
C CYS A 6 6.32 -32.17 26.28
N ASP A 7 6.25 -32.73 27.48
CA ASP A 7 5.00 -33.36 27.96
C ASP A 7 3.91 -32.28 28.16
N PRO A 8 2.68 -32.50 27.67
CA PRO A 8 1.63 -31.50 27.76
C PRO A 8 1.23 -31.26 29.23
N PRO A 9 0.89 -30.01 29.59
CA PRO A 9 0.49 -29.67 30.96
C PRO A 9 -0.80 -30.40 31.37
N ARG A 10 -0.97 -30.63 32.68
CA ARG A 10 -2.17 -31.29 33.25
C ARG A 10 -3.47 -30.56 32.93
N HIS A 11 -3.40 -29.25 32.69
CA HIS A 11 -4.51 -28.41 32.28
C HIS A 11 -4.01 -27.48 31.17
N ALA A 12 -4.85 -27.26 30.17
CA ALA A 12 -4.61 -26.27 29.12
C ALA A 12 -5.84 -25.37 29.01
N VAL A 13 -5.61 -24.07 28.85
CA VAL A 13 -6.65 -23.08 28.55
C VAL A 13 -6.51 -22.71 27.09
N VAL A 14 -7.62 -22.76 26.36
CA VAL A 14 -7.71 -22.30 24.97
C VAL A 14 -8.57 -21.05 24.95
N SER A 15 -8.05 -19.99 24.36
CA SER A 15 -8.81 -18.80 24.02
C SER A 15 -8.90 -18.67 22.50
N GLY A 16 -10.01 -18.11 22.02
CA GLY A 16 -10.20 -17.82 20.61
C GLY A 16 -10.80 -16.43 20.42
N THR A 17 -10.49 -15.80 19.30
CA THR A 17 -11.15 -14.55 18.87
C THR A 17 -12.00 -14.86 17.65
N LEU A 18 -13.32 -14.65 17.79
CA LEU A 18 -14.24 -14.71 16.67
C LEU A 18 -14.27 -13.34 15.97
N ARG A 19 -14.12 -13.33 14.64
CA ARG A 19 -14.23 -12.12 13.80
C ARG A 19 -15.59 -12.08 13.11
N LEU A 20 -16.09 -10.88 12.84
CA LEU A 20 -17.35 -10.72 12.11
C LEU A 20 -17.33 -11.50 10.79
N PRO A 21 -18.42 -12.19 10.42
CA PRO A 21 -18.50 -13.00 9.21
C PRO A 21 -18.78 -12.14 7.98
N LEU A 22 -17.84 -11.26 7.65
CA LEU A 22 -18.07 -10.19 6.68
C LEU A 22 -18.02 -10.64 5.22
N GLU A 23 -17.26 -11.70 4.89
CA GLU A 23 -17.13 -12.17 3.51
C GLU A 23 -18.47 -12.60 2.88
N GLY A 24 -19.38 -13.15 3.69
CA GLY A 24 -20.72 -13.51 3.23
C GLY A 24 -21.64 -12.31 3.01
N LEU A 25 -21.40 -11.19 3.69
CA LEU A 25 -22.18 -9.96 3.57
C LEU A 25 -21.58 -9.00 2.52
N TYR A 26 -20.26 -9.02 2.37
CA TYR A 26 -19.48 -8.18 1.49
C TYR A 26 -18.48 -9.07 0.73
N PRO A 27 -18.92 -9.72 -0.36
CA PRO A 27 -18.03 -10.57 -1.16
C PRO A 27 -16.83 -9.81 -1.69
N GLY A 28 -15.64 -10.41 -1.59
CA GLY A 28 -14.38 -9.79 -2.00
C GLY A 28 -13.79 -8.83 -0.98
N LEU A 29 -14.41 -8.66 0.19
CA LEU A 29 -13.85 -7.84 1.25
C LEU A 29 -12.49 -8.39 1.70
N GLU A 30 -12.32 -9.71 1.86
CA GLU A 30 -11.03 -10.27 2.26
C GLU A 30 -9.98 -10.19 1.15
N ALA A 31 -10.38 -10.26 -0.12
CA ALA A 31 -9.48 -10.18 -1.27
C ALA A 31 -8.96 -8.75 -1.55
N ALA A 32 -9.78 -7.74 -1.30
CA ALA A 32 -9.37 -6.35 -1.47
C ALA A 32 -8.34 -5.92 -0.41
N ASP A 33 -7.37 -5.08 -0.78
CA ASP A 33 -6.39 -4.50 0.14
C ASP A 33 -6.19 -3.00 -0.12
N PRO A 34 -7.12 -2.14 0.34
CA PRO A 34 -7.01 -0.71 0.12
C PRO A 34 -5.80 -0.08 0.83
N ALA A 35 -5.22 -0.75 1.84
CA ALA A 35 -4.01 -0.27 2.50
C ALA A 35 -2.79 -0.46 1.59
N ALA A 36 -2.67 -1.62 0.95
CA ALA A 36 -1.64 -1.87 -0.06
C ALA A 36 -1.82 -0.95 -1.29
N GLU A 37 -3.06 -0.77 -1.77
CA GLU A 37 -3.34 0.15 -2.88
C GLU A 37 -2.98 1.60 -2.53
N LEU A 38 -3.36 2.08 -1.34
CA LEU A 38 -3.01 3.44 -0.89
C LEU A 38 -1.49 3.61 -0.76
N ALA A 39 -0.79 2.58 -0.27
CA ALA A 39 0.66 2.60 -0.17
C ALA A 39 1.32 2.64 -1.57
N ALA A 40 0.79 1.88 -2.53
CA ALA A 40 1.26 1.87 -3.92
C ALA A 40 1.02 3.22 -4.62
N ASP A 41 -0.14 3.85 -4.42
CA ASP A 41 -0.44 5.17 -4.96
C ASP A 41 0.50 6.23 -4.38
N ARG A 42 0.76 6.20 -3.07
CA ARG A 42 1.73 7.09 -2.40
C ARG A 42 3.16 6.86 -2.88
N HIS A 43 3.56 5.61 -3.07
CA HIS A 43 4.86 5.27 -3.65
C HIS A 43 5.00 5.85 -5.05
N THR A 44 3.98 5.68 -5.89
CA THR A 44 3.96 6.20 -7.26
C THR A 44 4.02 7.73 -7.28
N LEU A 45 3.29 8.42 -6.41
CA LEU A 45 3.39 9.88 -6.27
C LEU A 45 4.80 10.34 -5.92
N ARG A 46 5.48 9.61 -5.02
CA ARG A 46 6.88 9.87 -4.66
C ARG A 46 7.82 9.58 -5.82
N ASP A 47 7.60 8.51 -6.57
CA ASP A 47 8.40 8.22 -7.77
C ASP A 47 8.18 9.28 -8.86
N ILE A 48 6.98 9.83 -9.03
CA ILE A 48 6.75 10.97 -9.95
C ILE A 48 7.56 12.21 -9.51
N GLU A 49 7.71 12.45 -8.21
CA GLU A 49 8.49 13.58 -7.68
C GLU A 49 10.00 13.42 -7.92
N PHE A 50 10.54 12.22 -7.67
CA PHE A 50 11.99 11.99 -7.67
C PHE A 50 12.53 11.30 -8.94
N HIS A 51 11.70 10.50 -9.59
CA HIS A 51 11.99 9.63 -10.75
C HIS A 51 10.90 9.66 -11.83
N PRO A 52 10.41 10.86 -12.26
CA PRO A 52 9.33 10.96 -13.25
C PRO A 52 9.62 10.22 -14.55
N GLU A 53 10.89 10.07 -14.92
CA GLU A 53 11.35 9.33 -16.10
C GLU A 53 10.89 7.86 -16.14
N ARG A 54 10.53 7.26 -15.00
CA ARG A 54 10.02 5.88 -14.91
C ARG A 54 8.56 5.74 -15.34
N HIS A 55 7.83 6.84 -15.39
CA HIS A 55 6.38 6.88 -15.65
C HIS A 55 6.03 7.57 -16.97
N LEU A 56 7.04 7.98 -17.74
CA LEU A 56 6.86 8.52 -19.08
C LEU A 56 6.72 7.39 -20.11
N GLU A 57 6.19 7.75 -21.27
CA GLU A 57 6.07 6.85 -22.42
C GLU A 57 7.40 6.18 -22.79
N PRO A 58 7.39 5.03 -23.48
CA PRO A 58 8.60 4.38 -23.96
C PRO A 58 9.47 5.33 -24.81
N HIS A 59 10.80 5.12 -24.78
CA HIS A 59 11.80 5.99 -25.41
C HIS A 59 11.45 6.42 -26.85
N ASP A 60 10.97 5.49 -27.68
CA ASP A 60 10.67 5.73 -29.09
C ASP A 60 9.43 6.61 -29.32
N ALA A 61 8.56 6.72 -28.31
CA ALA A 61 7.37 7.56 -28.32
C ALA A 61 7.58 8.91 -27.61
N GLN A 62 8.74 9.14 -26.97
CA GLN A 62 9.04 10.38 -26.26
C GLN A 62 9.42 11.50 -27.24
N PRO A 63 8.99 12.75 -27.04
CA PRO A 63 9.53 13.90 -27.76
C PRO A 63 11.04 14.10 -27.50
N ASP A 64 11.76 14.66 -28.46
CA ASP A 64 13.21 14.90 -28.38
C ASP A 64 13.59 15.70 -27.12
N GLU A 65 12.82 16.73 -26.79
CA GLU A 65 13.00 17.56 -25.60
C GLU A 65 12.97 16.74 -24.30
N VAL A 66 12.08 15.74 -24.22
CA VAL A 66 11.97 14.85 -23.05
C VAL A 66 13.19 13.96 -22.94
N ARG A 67 13.65 13.39 -24.06
CA ARG A 67 14.85 12.56 -24.09
C ARG A 67 16.09 13.35 -23.67
N GLU A 68 16.20 14.59 -24.13
CA GLU A 68 17.28 15.50 -23.72
C GLU A 68 17.26 15.82 -22.23
N GLN A 69 16.08 16.07 -21.65
CA GLN A 69 15.92 16.30 -20.21
C GLN A 69 16.32 15.08 -19.38
N ILE A 70 15.91 13.87 -19.80
CA ILE A 70 16.29 12.61 -19.14
C ILE A 70 17.81 12.39 -19.23
N ALA A 71 18.41 12.61 -20.41
CA ALA A 71 19.85 12.51 -20.61
C ALA A 71 20.61 13.54 -19.75
N ALA A 72 20.13 14.78 -19.66
CA ALA A 72 20.70 15.81 -18.81
C ALA A 72 20.64 15.43 -17.32
N LYS A 73 19.52 14.86 -16.87
CA LYS A 73 19.37 14.38 -15.48
C LYS A 73 20.38 13.28 -15.17
N ARG A 74 20.52 12.30 -16.08
CA ARG A 74 21.51 11.21 -15.94
C ARG A 74 22.93 11.76 -15.83
N ARG A 75 23.32 12.70 -16.70
CA ARG A 75 24.63 13.38 -16.60
C ARG A 75 24.87 14.01 -15.22
N TRP A 76 23.86 14.68 -14.65
CA TRP A 76 23.98 15.24 -13.30
C TRP A 76 24.08 14.18 -12.21
N ILE A 77 23.35 13.06 -12.34
CA ILE A 77 23.42 11.95 -11.39
C ILE A 77 24.81 11.33 -11.38
N ASP A 78 25.37 11.07 -12.56
CA ASP A 78 26.68 10.43 -12.77
C ASP A 78 27.85 11.35 -12.44
N THR A 79 27.62 12.67 -12.38
CA THR A 79 28.64 13.65 -11.99
C THR A 79 29.02 13.47 -10.52
N HIS A 80 30.31 13.22 -10.27
CA HIS A 80 30.86 13.03 -8.93
C HIS A 80 30.62 14.28 -8.04
N PRO A 81 30.04 14.13 -6.84
CA PRO A 81 29.72 15.26 -5.98
C PRO A 81 30.99 15.79 -5.28
N THR A 82 31.39 17.02 -5.64
CA THR A 82 32.33 17.81 -4.84
C THR A 82 31.56 18.83 -3.99
N PRO A 83 32.12 19.34 -2.87
CA PRO A 83 31.44 20.34 -2.03
C PRO A 83 30.98 21.58 -2.81
N ALA A 84 31.78 22.02 -3.79
CA ALA A 84 31.45 23.15 -4.67
C ALA A 84 30.31 22.85 -5.66
N LEU A 85 30.11 21.57 -6.02
CA LEU A 85 29.16 21.17 -7.07
C LEU A 85 27.87 20.56 -6.50
N ALA A 86 27.87 20.07 -5.27
CA ALA A 86 26.76 19.36 -4.66
C ALA A 86 25.45 20.18 -4.66
N GLN A 87 25.53 21.47 -4.29
CA GLN A 87 24.36 22.35 -4.30
C GLN A 87 23.80 22.55 -5.71
N ARG A 88 24.67 22.81 -6.69
CA ARG A 88 24.27 22.99 -8.09
C ARG A 88 23.65 21.72 -8.64
N ARG A 89 24.29 20.57 -8.46
CA ARG A 89 23.79 19.25 -8.88
C ARG A 89 22.38 18.99 -8.34
N CYS A 90 22.16 19.18 -7.04
CA CYS A 90 20.83 18.97 -6.43
C CYS A 90 19.76 19.90 -7.02
N ARG A 91 20.09 21.17 -7.27
CA ARG A 91 19.15 22.13 -7.89
C ARG A 91 18.78 21.72 -9.31
N GLU A 92 19.77 21.33 -10.11
CA GLU A 92 19.55 20.95 -11.51
C GLU A 92 18.74 19.66 -11.64
N ILE A 93 19.02 18.65 -10.80
CA ILE A 93 18.21 17.42 -10.75
C ILE A 93 16.77 17.75 -10.38
N ARG A 94 16.53 18.60 -9.38
CA ARG A 94 15.17 19.00 -8.98
C ARG A 94 14.44 19.76 -10.09
N ALA A 95 15.10 20.72 -10.73
CA ALA A 95 14.51 21.47 -11.84
C ALA A 95 14.19 20.58 -13.06
N LEU A 96 14.98 19.54 -13.31
CA LEU A 96 14.68 18.54 -14.34
C LEU A 96 13.52 17.63 -13.93
N ASN A 97 13.49 17.19 -12.67
CA ASN A 97 12.37 16.42 -12.12
C ASN A 97 11.06 17.19 -12.24
N GLU A 98 11.01 18.45 -11.82
CA GLU A 98 9.81 19.28 -11.88
C GLU A 98 9.27 19.41 -13.32
N ARG A 99 10.15 19.66 -14.29
CA ARG A 99 9.78 19.74 -15.72
C ARG A 99 9.25 18.43 -16.28
N LEU A 100 9.89 17.31 -15.94
CA LEU A 100 9.43 15.99 -16.36
C LEU A 100 8.11 15.62 -15.68
N ALA A 101 7.98 15.92 -14.39
CA ALA A 101 6.80 15.62 -13.60
C ALA A 101 5.55 16.41 -14.04
N ALA A 102 5.71 17.62 -14.58
CA ALA A 102 4.60 18.40 -15.14
C ALA A 102 3.85 17.66 -16.26
N ARG A 103 4.53 16.79 -17.02
CA ARG A 103 3.91 15.96 -18.05
C ARG A 103 3.03 14.83 -17.48
N LEU A 104 3.14 14.57 -16.17
CA LEU A 104 2.43 13.53 -15.44
C LEU A 104 1.31 14.09 -14.56
N ASP A 105 0.89 15.34 -14.77
CA ASP A 105 -0.14 15.99 -13.93
C ASP A 105 -1.49 15.26 -13.96
N ALA A 106 -1.89 14.70 -15.10
CA ALA A 106 -3.11 13.89 -15.20
C ALA A 106 -3.01 12.62 -14.34
N LEU A 107 -1.88 11.90 -14.42
CA LEU A 107 -1.62 10.73 -13.59
C LEU A 107 -1.58 11.10 -12.10
N ARG A 108 -0.91 12.21 -11.75
CA ARG A 108 -0.85 12.73 -10.37
C ARG A 108 -2.25 13.04 -9.86
N GLY A 109 -3.06 13.72 -10.65
CA GLY A 109 -4.46 14.05 -10.32
C GLY A 109 -5.29 12.80 -10.05
N ASN A 110 -5.16 11.77 -10.88
CA ASN A 110 -5.86 10.49 -10.68
C ASN A 110 -5.43 9.79 -9.37
N LEU A 111 -4.13 9.71 -9.09
CA LEU A 111 -3.60 9.09 -7.87
C LEU A 111 -4.04 9.85 -6.61
N VAL A 112 -3.99 11.18 -6.63
CA VAL A 112 -4.47 12.03 -5.53
C VAL A 112 -5.98 11.85 -5.35
N GLY A 113 -6.76 11.82 -6.42
CA GLY A 113 -8.21 11.61 -6.38
C GLY A 113 -8.62 10.28 -5.76
N ARG A 114 -7.79 9.23 -5.87
CA ARG A 114 -8.02 7.92 -5.26
C ARG A 114 -7.63 7.84 -3.78
N SER A 115 -6.81 8.78 -3.30
CA SER A 115 -6.22 8.70 -1.95
C SER A 115 -7.25 8.78 -0.82
N GLU A 116 -8.22 9.70 -0.91
CA GLU A 116 -9.28 9.86 0.11
C GLU A 116 -10.23 8.66 0.16
N PRO A 117 -10.79 8.17 -0.96
CA PRO A 117 -11.59 6.95 -0.97
C PRO A 117 -10.85 5.74 -0.37
N LEU A 118 -9.58 5.55 -0.75
CA LEU A 118 -8.76 4.45 -0.22
C LEU A 118 -8.50 4.62 1.28
N ALA A 119 -8.18 5.84 1.74
CA ALA A 119 -7.99 6.11 3.17
C ALA A 119 -9.27 5.88 3.97
N ALA A 120 -10.43 6.24 3.44
CA ALA A 120 -11.72 5.94 4.05
C ALA A 120 -11.98 4.43 4.12
N ALA A 121 -11.68 3.69 3.04
CA ALA A 121 -11.81 2.24 3.01
C ALA A 121 -10.87 1.54 4.02
N VAL A 122 -9.64 2.04 4.19
CA VAL A 122 -8.70 1.54 5.23
C VAL A 122 -9.31 1.72 6.62
N ARG A 123 -9.78 2.92 6.96
CA ARG A 123 -10.42 3.19 8.26
C ARG A 123 -11.67 2.32 8.49
N ALA A 124 -12.51 2.16 7.47
CA ALA A 124 -13.69 1.30 7.56
C ALA A 124 -13.30 -0.16 7.83
N ARG A 125 -12.23 -0.65 7.20
CA ARG A 125 -11.73 -2.02 7.43
C ARG A 125 -11.14 -2.20 8.82
N GLU A 126 -10.47 -1.20 9.37
CA GLU A 126 -9.97 -1.24 10.75
C GLU A 126 -11.11 -1.43 11.75
N VAL A 127 -12.22 -0.69 11.55
CA VAL A 127 -13.44 -0.88 12.35
C VAL A 127 -13.92 -2.31 12.16
N LEU A 128 -14.25 -2.71 10.93
CA LEU A 128 -14.82 -4.02 10.60
C LEU A 128 -13.98 -5.22 11.06
N ARG A 129 -12.64 -5.09 11.10
CA ARG A 129 -11.71 -6.13 11.55
C ARG A 129 -11.37 -6.04 13.05
N ALA A 130 -12.00 -5.13 13.78
CA ALA A 130 -11.85 -5.06 15.22
C ALA A 130 -12.19 -6.39 15.90
N ARG A 131 -11.51 -6.68 17.01
CA ARG A 131 -11.61 -7.95 17.74
C ARG A 131 -12.56 -7.92 18.93
N HIS A 132 -13.25 -6.79 19.16
CA HIS A 132 -14.00 -6.52 20.38
C HIS A 132 -15.51 -6.35 20.13
N TYR A 133 -16.03 -7.01 19.09
CA TYR A 133 -17.46 -6.96 18.80
C TYR A 133 -18.27 -7.75 19.83
N PRO A 134 -19.41 -7.20 20.32
CA PRO A 134 -20.31 -7.93 21.20
C PRO A 134 -20.85 -9.20 20.55
N TRP A 135 -21.10 -10.23 21.37
CA TRP A 135 -21.56 -11.54 20.89
C TRP A 135 -22.89 -11.49 20.11
N CYS A 136 -23.74 -10.48 20.35
CA CYS A 136 -25.01 -10.31 19.65
C CYS A 136 -24.88 -9.94 18.15
N PHE A 137 -23.66 -9.60 17.68
CA PHE A 137 -23.37 -9.40 16.26
C PHE A 137 -23.09 -10.69 15.49
N PHE A 138 -23.08 -11.84 16.16
CA PHE A 138 -22.75 -13.13 15.56
C PHE A 138 -23.99 -14.02 15.47
N PRO A 139 -24.20 -14.72 14.34
CA PRO A 139 -25.25 -15.72 14.23
C PRO A 139 -25.12 -16.80 15.31
N GLU A 140 -26.25 -17.25 15.87
CA GLU A 140 -26.28 -18.24 16.95
C GLU A 140 -25.55 -19.54 16.58
N ASN A 141 -25.75 -20.05 15.36
CA ASN A 141 -25.09 -21.26 14.86
C ASN A 141 -23.57 -21.09 14.70
N MET A 142 -23.07 -19.87 14.51
CA MET A 142 -21.65 -19.59 14.49
C MET A 142 -21.08 -19.62 15.91
N LEU A 143 -21.78 -19.02 16.87
CA LEU A 143 -21.40 -19.05 18.29
C LEU A 143 -21.39 -20.48 18.84
N LYS A 144 -22.42 -21.28 18.55
CA LYS A 144 -22.49 -22.69 18.97
C LYS A 144 -21.32 -23.51 18.45
N ARG A 145 -20.99 -23.38 17.15
CA ARG A 145 -19.80 -24.03 16.55
C ARG A 145 -18.50 -23.56 17.19
N PHE A 146 -18.33 -22.26 17.36
CA PHE A 146 -17.12 -21.67 17.92
C PHE A 146 -16.88 -22.09 19.37
N LEU A 147 -17.95 -22.17 20.17
CA LEU A 147 -17.91 -22.59 21.58
C LEU A 147 -17.94 -24.11 21.76
N LEU A 148 -17.93 -24.90 20.67
CA LEU A 148 -18.03 -26.36 20.68
C LEU A 148 -19.29 -26.87 21.43
N LEU A 149 -20.38 -26.12 21.34
CA LEU A 149 -21.68 -26.46 21.94
C LEU A 149 -22.56 -27.32 21.02
N GLU A 150 -22.17 -27.48 19.75
CA GLU A 150 -22.80 -28.46 18.87
C GLU A 150 -22.29 -29.85 19.24
N THR A 151 -23.15 -30.64 19.85
CA THR A 151 -23.02 -32.11 19.85
C THR A 151 -23.42 -32.58 18.46
N GLY A 152 -22.56 -33.38 17.81
CA GLY A 152 -22.84 -33.95 16.49
C GLY A 152 -24.13 -34.76 16.45
#